data_AF-A0A9D5EVZ4-F1
#
_entry.id   AF-A0A9D5EVZ4-F1
#
_cell.length_a   1.000
_cell.length_b   1.000
_cell.length_c   1.000
_cell.angle_alpha   90.00
_cell.angle_beta   90.00
_cell.angle_gamma   90.00
#
_symmetry.space_group_name_H-M   'P 1'
#
loop_
_entity.id
_entity.type
_entity.pdbx_description
1 polymer ?
#
loop_
_entity_poly.entity_id
_entity_poly.type
_entity_poly.pdbx_seq_one_letter_code
_entity_poly.pdbx_strand_id
1 'polypeptide(L)' 'MMGIAIRQTAGMVTPLTKRTLLKLFKTERPTEQDWWNKYFAVKDGIERGRGILVVLYENEEPAKIAFAGLAWD' A
#
# COMPACT_ATOMS: atom_id res chain seq x y z
N MET A 1 7.13 -6.73 -18.59
CA MET A 1 7.93 -5.64 -17.98
C MET A 1 7.19 -5.19 -16.72
N MET A 2 7.52 -5.73 -15.55
CA MET A 2 6.88 -5.31 -14.28
C MET A 2 7.55 -4.00 -13.84
N GLY A 3 7.10 -2.88 -14.40
CA GLY A 3 7.48 -1.56 -13.93
C GLY A 3 6.73 -1.26 -12.64
N ILE A 4 7.42 -1.27 -11.50
CA ILE A 4 6.87 -0.74 -10.26
C ILE A 4 6.74 0.78 -10.47
N ALA A 5 5.55 1.26 -10.77
CA ALA A 5 5.35 2.68 -11.02
C ALA A 5 5.51 3.47 -9.72
N ILE A 6 6.41 4.46 -9.72
CA ILE A 6 6.74 5.29 -8.57
C ILE A 6 5.60 6.29 -8.25
N ARG A 7 4.70 6.52 -9.23
CA ARG A 7 3.47 7.30 -9.09
C ARG A 7 2.28 6.42 -9.38
N GLN A 8 1.21 6.57 -8.59
CA GLN A 8 -0.07 5.90 -8.80
C GLN A 8 -0.52 6.07 -10.26
N THR A 9 -0.45 4.98 -11.03
CA THR A 9 -0.75 4.94 -12.46
C THR A 9 -1.91 3.98 -12.67
N ALA A 10 -2.87 4.36 -13.52
CA ALA A 10 -4.00 3.49 -13.85
C ALA A 10 -3.51 2.16 -14.46
N GLY A 11 -4.10 1.05 -14.03
CA GLY A 11 -3.73 -0.30 -14.43
C GLY A 11 -2.43 -0.83 -13.78
N MET A 12 -1.80 -0.06 -12.88
CA MET A 12 -0.56 -0.47 -12.21
C MET A 12 -0.70 -0.51 -10.69
N VAL A 13 0.12 -1.37 -10.09
CA VAL A 13 0.30 -1.44 -8.63
C VAL A 13 1.52 -0.61 -8.26
N THR A 14 1.38 0.25 -7.27
CA THR A 14 2.43 1.22 -6.89
C THR A 14 2.72 1.21 -5.40
N PRO A 15 3.98 1.31 -4.98
CA PRO A 15 4.31 1.40 -3.56
C PRO A 15 3.80 2.72 -3.00
N LEU A 16 3.30 2.69 -1.77
CA LEU A 16 2.98 3.92 -1.07
C LEU A 16 4.22 4.75 -0.82
N THR A 17 4.11 6.06 -1.01
CA THR A 17 5.19 6.99 -0.65
C THR A 17 5.38 7.02 0.87
N LYS A 18 6.59 7.36 1.33
CA LYS A 18 6.90 7.63 2.74
C LYS A 18 5.89 8.56 3.42
N ARG A 19 5.51 9.66 2.73
CA ARG A 19 4.51 10.61 3.24
C ARG A 19 3.15 9.96 3.45
N THR A 20 2.73 9.10 2.52
CA THR A 20 1.45 8.38 2.61
C THR A 20 1.48 7.33 3.71
N LEU A 21 2.58 6.58 3.85
CA LEU A 21 2.77 5.62 4.94
C LEU A 21 2.67 6.29 6.31
N LEU A 22 3.40 7.39 6.51
CA LEU A 22 3.33 8.17 7.74
C LEU A 22 1.94 8.76 8.00
N LYS A 23 1.20 9.16 6.95
CA LYS A 23 -0.16 9.68 7.09
C LYS A 23 -1.14 8.60 7.57
N LEU A 24 -1.11 7.42 6.95
CA LEU A 24 -2.06 6.32 7.17
C LEU A 24 -1.72 5.47 8.40
N PHE A 25 -0.45 5.09 8.54
CA PHE A 25 0.02 4.12 9.54
C PHE A 25 0.80 4.77 10.69
N LYS A 26 1.15 6.07 10.59
CA LYS A 26 2.03 6.77 11.56
C LYS A 26 3.45 6.18 11.66
N THR A 27 3.82 5.30 10.74
CA THR A 27 5.13 4.65 10.62
C THR A 27 5.46 4.39 9.16
N GLU A 28 6.75 4.20 8.85
CA GLU A 28 7.24 3.72 7.54
C GLU A 28 7.37 2.20 7.49
N ARG A 29 7.26 1.54 8.64
CA ARG A 29 7.42 0.09 8.81
C ARG A 29 6.14 -0.51 9.40
N PRO A 30 5.01 -0.48 8.68
CA PRO A 30 3.75 -1.01 9.21
C PRO A 30 3.84 -2.52 9.40
N THR A 31 3.22 -3.01 10.47
CA THR A 31 3.03 -4.45 10.71
C THR A 31 1.78 -4.96 10.00
N GLU A 32 1.58 -6.28 9.98
CA GLU A 32 0.33 -6.87 9.50
C GLU A 32 -0.88 -6.42 10.33
N GLN A 33 -0.71 -6.22 11.64
CA GLN A 33 -1.78 -5.70 12.48
C GLN A 33 -2.15 -4.26 12.09
N ASP A 34 -1.16 -3.41 11.80
CA ASP A 34 -1.39 -2.04 11.34
C ASP A 34 -2.12 -2.01 10.01
N TRP A 35 -1.78 -2.93 9.10
CA TRP A 35 -2.46 -3.10 7.81
C TRP A 35 -3.97 -3.32 8.01
N TRP A 36 -4.35 -4.33 8.80
CA TRP A 36 -5.76 -4.65 9.02
C TRP A 36 -6.51 -3.54 9.76
N ASN A 37 -5.85 -2.87 10.73
CA ASN A 37 -6.43 -1.73 11.44
C ASN A 37 -6.70 -0.50 10.55
N LYS A 38 -5.96 -0.36 9.44
CA LYS A 38 -6.07 0.78 8.51
C LYS A 38 -6.63 0.40 7.14
N TYR A 39 -6.99 -0.86 6.92
CA TYR A 39 -7.37 -1.37 5.61
C TYR A 39 -8.49 -0.55 4.95
N PHE A 40 -9.53 -0.17 5.68
CA PHE A 40 -10.61 0.66 5.13
C PHE A 40 -10.13 2.06 4.74
N ALA A 41 -9.35 2.72 5.59
CA ALA A 41 -8.79 4.04 5.28
C ALA A 41 -7.81 4.00 4.10
N VAL A 42 -7.09 2.89 3.94
CA VAL A 42 -6.24 2.62 2.77
C VAL A 42 -7.10 2.46 1.53
N LYS A 43 -8.14 1.61 1.58
CA LYS A 43 -9.07 1.34 0.48
C LYS A 43 -9.77 2.60 0.01
N ASP A 44 -10.23 3.46 0.91
CA ASP A 44 -10.90 4.72 0.59
C ASP A 44 -9.97 5.72 -0.12
N GLY A 45 -8.65 5.55 0.05
CA GLY A 45 -7.63 6.34 -0.65
C GLY A 45 -7.23 5.80 -2.03
N ILE A 46 -7.75 4.65 -2.46
CA ILE A 46 -7.45 4.07 -3.77
C ILE A 46 -8.49 4.55 -4.79
N GLU A 47 -8.02 5.13 -5.89
CA GLU A 47 -8.89 5.42 -7.02
C GLU A 47 -9.19 4.16 -7.84
N ARG A 48 -10.36 4.12 -8.48
CA ARG A 48 -10.72 3.03 -9.40
C ARG A 48 -9.63 2.83 -10.45
N GLY A 49 -9.38 1.57 -10.76
CA GLY A 49 -8.37 1.20 -11.74
C GLY A 49 -6.93 1.32 -11.24
N ARG A 50 -6.71 1.54 -9.94
CA ARG A 50 -5.38 1.62 -9.35
C ARG A 50 -5.18 0.55 -8.29
N GLY A 51 -3.91 0.16 -8.13
CA GLY A 51 -3.46 -0.70 -7.05
C GLY A 51 -2.32 -0.07 -6.26
N ILE A 52 -2.21 -0.50 -5.01
CA ILE A 52 -1.08 -0.18 -4.15
C ILE A 52 -0.47 -1.45 -3.58
N LEU A 53 0.81 -1.36 -3.23
CA LEU A 53 1.50 -2.36 -2.42
C LEU A 53 2.13 -1.70 -1.19
N VAL A 54 2.18 -2.45 -0.09
CA VAL A 54 2.78 -2.04 1.17
C VAL A 54 3.67 -3.17 1.67
N VAL A 55 4.93 -2.85 1.97
CA VAL A 55 5.84 -3.80 2.63
C VAL A 55 5.52 -3.80 4.12
N LEU A 56 5.24 -4.97 4.66
CA LEU A 56 4.94 -5.20 6.06
C LEU A 56 6.17 -5.75 6.78
N TYR A 57 6.36 -5.29 8.01
CA TYR A 57 7.53 -5.61 8.82
C TYR A 57 7.16 -6.49 10.01
N GLU A 58 8.09 -7.36 10.39
CA GLU A 58 8.06 -8.17 11.60
C GLU A 58 9.46 -8.16 12.21
N ASN A 59 9.59 -7.85 13.51
CA ASN A 59 10.89 -7.72 14.18
C ASN A 59 11.90 -6.81 13.44
N GLU A 60 11.41 -5.66 12.95
CA GLU A 60 12.17 -4.67 12.15
C GLU A 60 12.65 -5.13 10.76
N GLU A 61 12.36 -6.36 10.36
CA GLU A 61 12.72 -6.90 9.05
C GLU A 61 11.52 -6.93 8.09
N PRO A 62 11.71 -6.69 6.79
CA PRO A 62 10.67 -6.88 5.77
C PRO A 62 10.22 -8.34 5.72
N ALA A 63 8.93 -8.60 5.99
CA ALA A 63 8.41 -9.96 6.13
C ALA A 63 7.36 -10.31 5.07
N LYS A 64 6.47 -9.38 4.71
CA LYS A 64 5.33 -9.62 3.81
C LYS A 64 5.07 -8.44 2.89
N ILE A 65 4.35 -8.66 1.79
CA ILE A 65 3.83 -7.60 0.94
C ILE A 65 2.31 -7.70 0.92
N ALA A 66 1.63 -6.63 1.33
CA ALA A 66 0.19 -6.49 1.22
C ALA A 66 -0.19 -5.72 -0.05
N PHE A 67 -1.24 -6.17 -0.72
CA PHE A 67 -1.77 -5.56 -1.94
C PHE A 67 -3.23 -5.16 -1.73
N ALA A 68 -3.59 -3.97 -2.20
CA ALA A 68 -4.98 -3.55 -2.32
C ALA A 68 -5.17 -2.83 -3.64
N GLY A 69 -6.27 -3.08 -4.32
CA GLY A 69 -6.61 -2.41 -5.58
C GLY A 69 -8.10 -2.40 -5.81
N LEU A 70 -8.55 -1.41 -6.57
CA LEU A 70 -9.92 -1.36 -7.06
C LEU A 70 -9.88 -1.68 -8.55
N ALA A 71 -10.49 -2.80 -8.92
CA ALA A 71 -10.71 -3.14 -10.31
C ALA A 71 -11.58 -2.06 -10.99
N TRP A 72 -11.45 -1.96 -12.31
CA TRP A 72 -12.28 -1.04 -13.11
C TRP A 72 -13.77 -1.43 -13.08
N ASP A 73 -14.04 -2.74 -12.98
CA ASP A 73 -15.25 -3.40 -13.50
C ASP A 73 -15.50 -3.04 -14.97
#